data_AF-A0A344TKL9-F1
#
_entry.id   AF-A0A344TKL9-F1
#
_cell.length_a   1.000
_cell.length_b   1.000
_cell.length_c   1.000
_cell.angle_alpha   90.00
_cell.angle_beta   90.00
_cell.angle_gamma   90.00
#
_symmetry.space_group_name_H-M   'P 1'
#
loop_
_entity.id
_entity.type
_entity.pdbx_description
1 polymer ?
#
loop_
_entity_poly.entity_id
_entity_poly.type
_entity_poly.pdbx_seq_one_letter_code
_entity_poly.pdbx_strand_id
1 'polypeptide(L)'
;MGQRKSLNERRLTKKQVQDLIKSEGRLHDEYTKESKETYASGYIKQDLVYELPNDRILFVFDPNGTLLAGKGDIYPKDYFAKSVKWHKRVKDDYANNRGSSVDHWRFYSKYQSNLINQVDRLISELADKLQIDIKQLDKSYKSLDIVSIQTELYDIDKALTDIYDNLVAYVGEVIRKKVNGQWKISIDYDGDCPYIDIGINDVMYMPINIVWENLQGLDAVDFRKSVGNEARQVGFRHGKKIKQKEIR
;
A
#
# COMPACT_ATOMS: atom_id res chain seq x y z
N MET A 1 0.33 17.43 6.60
CA MET A 1 1.50 16.90 7.32
C MET A 1 1.10 15.60 7.97
N GLY A 2 1.73 14.48 7.60
CA GLY A 2 1.39 13.18 8.18
C GLY A 2 1.72 13.15 9.67
N GLN A 3 0.78 12.67 10.48
CA GLN A 3 0.98 12.49 11.91
C GLN A 3 2.12 11.47 12.11
N ARG A 4 3.16 11.82 12.87
CA ARG A 4 4.26 10.88 13.15
C ARG A 4 3.68 9.68 13.90
N LYS A 5 3.96 8.47 13.43
CA LYS A 5 3.50 7.21 14.04
C LYS A 5 4.37 6.79 15.25
N SER A 6 5.29 7.66 15.67
CA SER A 6 6.15 7.45 16.83
C SER A 6 5.42 7.75 18.14
N LEU A 7 5.73 7.01 19.19
CA LEU A 7 5.18 7.17 20.54
C LEU A 7 5.76 8.39 21.27
N ASN A 8 6.98 8.79 20.94
CA ASN A 8 7.62 10.00 21.48
C ASN A 8 7.23 11.24 20.68
N GLU A 9 6.90 12.33 21.37
CA GLU A 9 6.55 13.63 20.75
C GLU A 9 7.72 14.23 19.95
N ARG A 10 8.92 14.15 20.53
CA ARG A 10 10.16 14.66 19.94
C ARG A 10 11.16 13.54 19.80
N ARG A 11 11.95 13.59 18.72
CA ARG A 11 13.03 12.64 18.48
C ARG A 11 13.97 12.58 19.68
N LEU A 12 14.31 11.37 20.11
CA LEU A 12 15.21 11.15 21.23
C LEU A 12 16.63 11.59 20.88
N THR A 13 17.27 12.24 21.84
CA THR A 13 18.69 12.59 21.77
C THR A 13 19.57 11.33 21.90
N LYS A 14 20.85 11.43 21.48
CA LYS A 14 21.84 10.35 21.68
C LYS A 14 21.87 9.86 23.13
N LYS A 15 21.83 10.78 24.11
CA LYS A 15 21.86 10.44 25.53
C LYS A 15 20.64 9.61 25.93
N GLN A 16 19.43 10.07 25.59
CA GLN A 16 18.20 9.35 25.90
C GLN A 16 18.15 7.96 25.26
N VAL A 17 18.63 7.83 24.01
CA VAL A 17 18.75 6.53 23.35
C VAL A 17 19.68 5.61 24.13
N GLN A 18 20.86 6.08 24.51
CA GLN A 18 21.81 5.28 25.28
C GLN A 18 21.27 4.88 26.66
N ASP A 19 20.55 5.78 27.33
CA ASP A 19 19.91 5.50 28.61
C ASP A 19 18.84 4.40 28.48
N LEU A 20 18.03 4.43 27.40
CA LEU A 20 17.05 3.38 27.10
C LEU A 20 17.71 2.03 26.75
N ILE A 21 18.74 2.05 25.91
CA ILE A 21 19.46 0.82 25.53
C ILE A 21 20.05 0.15 26.78
N LYS A 22 20.66 0.92 27.69
CA LYS A 22 21.27 0.38 28.91
C LYS A 22 20.26 -0.13 29.93
N SER A 23 19.09 0.51 30.02
CA SER A 23 18.10 0.19 31.04
C SER A 23 17.18 -0.96 30.64
N GLU A 24 16.72 -0.99 29.39
CA GLU A 24 15.67 -1.92 28.96
C GLU A 24 15.82 -2.44 27.51
N GLY A 25 16.76 -1.92 26.73
CA GLY A 25 16.88 -2.23 25.30
C GLY A 25 17.54 -3.58 25.01
N ARG A 26 16.82 -4.44 24.28
CA ARG A 26 17.38 -5.66 23.70
C ARG A 26 17.55 -5.50 22.19
N LEU A 27 18.75 -5.69 21.65
CA LEU A 27 18.98 -5.58 20.22
C LEU A 27 18.13 -6.61 19.46
N HIS A 28 17.44 -6.16 18.41
CA HIS A 28 16.67 -6.99 17.50
C HIS A 28 17.51 -7.24 16.24
N ASP A 29 18.26 -8.35 16.23
CA ASP A 29 19.25 -8.64 15.20
C ASP A 29 18.65 -8.70 13.79
N GLU A 30 17.48 -9.34 13.64
CA GLU A 30 16.83 -9.46 12.33
C GLU A 30 16.47 -8.07 11.77
N TYR A 31 15.69 -7.26 12.50
CA TYR A 31 15.26 -5.94 12.02
C TYR A 31 16.43 -4.98 11.82
N THR A 32 17.47 -5.11 12.63
CA THR A 32 18.73 -4.38 12.43
C THR A 32 19.33 -4.76 11.08
N LYS A 33 19.48 -6.06 10.78
CA LYS A 33 20.01 -6.53 9.49
C LYS A 33 19.19 -6.04 8.30
N GLU A 34 17.86 -6.00 8.43
CA GLU A 34 16.96 -5.51 7.38
C GLU A 34 17.09 -4.01 7.10
N SER A 35 17.50 -3.24 8.11
CA SER A 35 17.73 -1.80 8.04
C SER A 35 19.10 -1.43 7.48
N LYS A 36 19.89 -2.42 7.04
CA LYS A 36 21.18 -2.21 6.37
C LYS A 36 20.96 -1.75 4.92
N GLU A 37 21.69 -0.72 4.53
CA GLU A 37 21.71 -0.20 3.16
C GLU A 37 23.15 0.07 2.71
N THR A 38 23.51 -0.42 1.53
CA THR A 38 24.81 -0.15 0.90
C THR A 38 24.62 0.85 -0.22
N TYR A 39 25.32 1.98 -0.13
CA TYR A 39 25.27 3.05 -1.13
C TYR A 39 26.33 2.83 -2.21
N ALA A 40 26.14 3.45 -3.38
CA ALA A 40 27.09 3.35 -4.50
C ALA A 40 28.51 3.83 -4.15
N SER A 41 28.65 4.69 -3.12
CA SER A 41 29.93 5.14 -2.58
C SER A 41 30.69 4.07 -1.77
N GLY A 42 30.08 2.90 -1.53
CA GLY A 42 30.59 1.89 -0.59
C GLY A 42 30.26 2.17 0.88
N TYR A 43 29.61 3.31 1.18
CA TYR A 43 29.12 3.60 2.52
C TYR A 43 28.02 2.61 2.90
N ILE A 44 28.13 2.03 4.09
CA ILE A 44 27.12 1.14 4.67
C ILE A 44 26.39 1.92 5.76
N LYS A 45 25.12 2.23 5.50
CA LYS A 45 24.22 2.75 6.51
C LYS A 45 23.64 1.59 7.30
N GLN A 46 23.73 1.66 8.62
CA GLN A 46 23.23 0.62 9.51
C GLN A 46 22.45 1.25 10.68
N ASP A 47 21.15 1.41 10.49
CA ASP A 47 20.26 1.75 11.60
C ASP A 47 20.15 0.54 12.55
N LEU A 48 19.99 0.79 13.85
CA LEU A 48 19.89 -0.24 14.89
C LEU A 48 18.46 -0.30 15.45
N VAL A 49 17.97 -1.50 15.73
CA VAL A 49 16.62 -1.71 16.22
C VAL A 49 16.68 -2.44 17.55
N TYR A 50 16.03 -1.89 18.57
CA TYR A 50 15.95 -2.50 19.90
C TYR A 50 14.49 -2.76 20.28
N GLU A 51 14.22 -3.92 20.85
CA GLU A 51 12.98 -4.19 21.57
C GLU A 51 13.03 -3.52 22.95
N LEU A 52 11.92 -2.87 23.30
CA LEU A 52 11.65 -2.32 24.62
C LEU A 52 10.41 -3.02 25.22
N PRO A 53 10.20 -2.98 26.54
CA PRO A 53 8.99 -3.45 27.19
C PRO A 53 7.72 -2.75 26.67
N ASN A 54 6.56 -3.41 26.86
CA ASN A 54 5.22 -2.94 26.49
C ASN A 54 5.02 -2.77 24.96
N ASP A 55 5.50 -3.73 24.17
CA ASP A 55 5.35 -3.75 22.71
C ASP A 55 5.84 -2.47 22.03
N ARG A 56 7.03 -2.00 22.44
CA ARG A 56 7.68 -0.82 21.87
C ARG A 56 8.97 -1.22 21.16
N ILE A 57 9.25 -0.53 20.07
CA ILE A 57 10.50 -0.66 19.32
C ILE A 57 11.23 0.68 19.35
N LEU A 58 12.50 0.67 19.73
CA LEU A 58 13.40 1.80 19.58
C LEU A 58 14.18 1.65 18.27
N PHE A 59 13.91 2.55 17.33
CA PHE A 59 14.67 2.68 16.09
C PHE A 59 15.74 3.74 16.27
N VAL A 60 17.01 3.36 16.09
CA VAL A 60 18.18 4.21 16.28
C VAL A 60 18.83 4.45 14.93
N PHE A 61 18.94 5.72 14.54
CA PHE A 61 19.62 6.10 13.31
C PHE A 61 21.12 5.76 13.39
N ASP A 62 21.67 5.35 12.26
CA ASP A 62 23.06 4.93 12.08
C ASP A 62 24.03 5.74 12.94
N PRO A 63 24.67 5.12 13.96
CA PRO A 63 25.62 5.79 14.84
C PRO A 63 26.78 6.47 14.10
N ASN A 64 27.13 5.99 12.90
CA ASN A 64 28.22 6.51 12.06
C ASN A 64 27.75 7.55 11.03
N GLY A 65 26.45 7.86 10.99
CA GLY A 65 25.90 8.86 10.10
C GLY A 65 26.28 10.30 10.49
N THR A 66 25.68 11.28 9.80
CA THR A 66 25.97 12.70 10.02
C THR A 66 24.93 13.37 10.92
N LEU A 67 23.74 13.67 10.39
CA LEU A 67 22.77 14.58 11.01
C LEU A 67 21.99 13.96 12.19
N LEU A 68 21.63 12.68 12.03
CA LEU A 68 20.76 11.96 12.97
C LEU A 68 21.49 10.90 13.79
N ALA A 69 22.81 10.82 13.66
CA ALA A 69 23.61 9.74 14.22
C ALA A 69 23.23 9.43 15.66
N GLY A 70 22.95 8.16 15.97
CA GLY A 70 22.63 7.67 17.31
C GLY A 70 21.41 8.28 18.00
N LYS A 71 20.64 9.16 17.32
CA LYS A 71 19.31 9.59 17.77
C LYS A 71 18.31 8.49 17.45
N GLY A 72 17.08 8.60 17.96
CA GLY A 72 16.09 7.57 17.71
C GLY A 72 14.64 8.01 17.92
N ASP A 73 13.73 7.19 17.44
CA ASP A 73 12.29 7.33 17.63
C ASP A 73 11.74 5.99 18.16
N ILE A 74 10.71 6.04 19.00
CA ILE A 74 10.03 4.87 19.55
C ILE A 74 8.76 4.65 18.73
N TYR A 75 8.50 3.41 18.34
CA TYR A 75 7.31 3.01 17.59
C TYR A 75 6.54 1.90 18.33
N PRO A 76 5.22 1.77 18.10
CA PRO A 76 4.50 0.55 18.41
C PRO A 76 5.12 -0.65 17.68
N LYS A 77 5.23 -1.80 18.35
CA LYS A 77 5.86 -3.02 17.80
C LYS A 77 5.14 -3.54 16.57
N ASP A 78 3.81 -3.55 16.59
CA ASP A 78 2.95 -3.96 15.48
C ASP A 78 3.16 -3.07 14.24
N TYR A 79 3.18 -1.75 14.41
CA TYR A 79 3.47 -0.79 13.35
C TYR A 79 4.88 -1.00 12.78
N PHE A 80 5.88 -1.16 13.65
CA PHE A 80 7.26 -1.34 13.19
C PHE A 80 7.42 -2.65 12.42
N ALA A 81 6.78 -3.74 12.86
CA ALA A 81 6.78 -5.01 12.14
C ALA A 81 6.14 -4.88 10.74
N LYS A 82 5.01 -4.16 10.62
CA LYS A 82 4.41 -3.81 9.32
C LYS A 82 5.37 -3.01 8.44
N SER A 83 6.06 -2.04 9.03
CA SER A 83 7.04 -1.22 8.31
C SER A 83 8.21 -2.06 7.80
N VAL A 84 8.75 -3.00 8.59
CA VAL A 84 9.82 -3.91 8.15
C VAL A 84 9.35 -4.78 6.99
N LYS A 85 8.16 -5.38 7.07
CA LYS A 85 7.58 -6.18 5.98
C LYS A 85 7.43 -5.33 4.70
N TRP A 86 6.91 -4.11 4.83
CA TRP A 86 6.77 -3.20 3.71
C TRP A 86 8.12 -2.87 3.06
N HIS A 87 9.15 -2.54 3.84
CA HIS A 87 10.50 -2.27 3.31
C HIS A 87 11.09 -3.49 2.60
N LYS A 88 10.93 -4.70 3.15
CA LYS A 88 11.35 -5.94 2.50
C LYS A 88 10.70 -6.07 1.11
N ARG A 89 9.39 -5.82 1.03
CA ARG A 89 8.63 -5.90 -0.21
C ARG A 89 9.08 -4.85 -1.23
N VAL A 90 9.23 -3.60 -0.82
CA VAL A 90 9.71 -2.52 -1.70
C VAL A 90 11.11 -2.82 -2.24
N LYS A 91 12.02 -3.37 -1.42
CA LYS A 91 13.36 -3.79 -1.86
C LYS A 91 13.26 -4.91 -2.90
N ASP A 92 12.43 -5.92 -2.66
CA ASP A 92 12.20 -7.03 -3.58
C ASP A 92 11.56 -6.55 -4.90
N ASP A 93 10.53 -5.71 -4.82
CA ASP A 93 9.87 -5.13 -5.98
C ASP A 93 10.84 -4.29 -6.82
N TYR A 94 11.66 -3.46 -6.18
CA TYR A 94 12.70 -2.69 -6.89
C TYR A 94 13.72 -3.61 -7.58
N ALA A 95 14.20 -4.64 -6.89
CA ALA A 95 15.15 -5.60 -7.46
C ALA A 95 14.60 -6.38 -8.67
N ASN A 96 13.27 -6.49 -8.77
CA ASN A 96 12.58 -7.21 -9.82
C ASN A 96 11.82 -6.29 -10.80
N ASN A 97 12.09 -4.98 -10.81
CA ASN A 97 11.43 -3.99 -11.67
C ASN A 97 9.89 -3.93 -11.51
N ARG A 98 9.37 -4.19 -10.31
CA ARG A 98 7.94 -4.07 -9.97
C ARG A 98 7.61 -2.73 -9.31
N GLY A 99 7.95 -1.63 -9.98
CA GLY A 99 7.87 -0.29 -9.40
C GLY A 99 6.50 0.39 -9.48
N SER A 100 5.54 -0.20 -10.19
CA SER A 100 4.24 0.41 -10.48
C SER A 100 3.05 -0.51 -10.18
N SER A 101 1.85 0.07 -10.06
CA SER A 101 0.60 -0.70 -9.95
C SER A 101 0.38 -1.65 -11.12
N VAL A 102 0.83 -1.29 -12.34
CA VAL A 102 0.75 -2.11 -13.54
C VAL A 102 1.69 -3.32 -13.43
N ASP A 103 2.91 -3.13 -12.94
CA ASP A 103 3.85 -4.23 -12.74
C ASP A 103 3.41 -5.18 -11.62
N HIS A 104 2.87 -4.62 -10.54
CA HIS A 104 2.25 -5.41 -9.47
C HIS A 104 1.06 -6.20 -9.97
N TRP A 105 0.18 -5.58 -10.77
CA TRP A 105 -0.93 -6.27 -11.42
C TRP A 105 -0.44 -7.43 -12.29
N ARG A 106 0.56 -7.21 -13.15
CA ARG A 106 1.16 -8.27 -13.98
C ARG A 106 1.71 -9.42 -13.15
N PHE A 107 2.30 -9.13 -12.00
CA PHE A 107 2.88 -10.14 -11.14
C PHE A 107 1.83 -10.94 -10.35
N TYR A 108 0.85 -10.27 -9.75
CA TYR A 108 -0.12 -10.91 -8.86
C TYR A 108 -1.39 -11.42 -9.56
N SER A 109 -1.76 -10.86 -10.70
CA SER A 109 -2.97 -11.25 -11.40
C SER A 109 -2.85 -12.63 -12.03
N LYS A 110 -3.82 -13.50 -11.76
CA LYS A 110 -3.95 -14.81 -12.39
C LYS A 110 -4.69 -14.70 -13.71
N TYR A 111 -5.65 -13.78 -13.81
CA TYR A 111 -6.50 -13.64 -14.99
C TYR A 111 -6.03 -12.58 -16.00
N GLN A 112 -5.19 -11.63 -15.59
CA GLN A 112 -4.64 -10.59 -16.47
C GLN A 112 -5.77 -9.91 -17.28
N SER A 113 -5.58 -9.68 -18.59
CA SER A 113 -6.60 -9.10 -19.47
C SER A 113 -7.93 -9.88 -19.49
N ASN A 114 -7.93 -11.17 -19.13
CA ASN A 114 -9.15 -11.97 -19.02
C ASN A 114 -9.95 -11.72 -17.73
N LEU A 115 -9.46 -10.90 -16.78
CA LEU A 115 -10.16 -10.60 -15.52
C LEU A 115 -11.58 -10.09 -15.76
N ILE A 116 -11.79 -9.27 -16.80
CA ILE A 116 -13.09 -8.67 -17.11
C ILE A 116 -14.15 -9.75 -17.37
N ASN A 117 -13.74 -10.87 -17.99
CA ASN A 117 -14.63 -12.01 -18.28
C ASN A 117 -14.93 -12.86 -17.04
N GLN A 118 -14.28 -12.58 -15.90
CA GLN A 118 -14.35 -13.37 -14.67
C GLN A 118 -14.98 -12.59 -13.52
N VAL A 119 -15.41 -11.34 -13.73
CA VAL A 119 -15.84 -10.43 -12.66
C VAL A 119 -16.89 -11.04 -11.73
N ASP A 120 -17.98 -11.61 -12.26
CA ASP A 120 -19.05 -12.16 -11.40
C ASP A 120 -18.58 -13.37 -10.58
N ARG A 121 -17.74 -14.22 -11.18
CA ARG A 121 -17.12 -15.34 -10.46
C ARG A 121 -16.17 -14.85 -9.37
N LEU A 122 -15.31 -13.89 -9.70
CA LEU A 122 -14.34 -13.31 -8.78
C LEU A 122 -15.01 -12.64 -7.58
N ILE A 123 -16.17 -12.00 -7.77
CA ILE A 123 -16.93 -11.40 -6.66
C ILE A 123 -17.56 -12.48 -5.77
N SER A 124 -18.04 -13.57 -6.34
CA SER A 124 -18.57 -14.70 -5.57
C SER A 124 -17.46 -15.35 -4.75
N GLU A 125 -16.31 -15.63 -5.37
CA GLU A 125 -15.13 -16.16 -4.70
C GLU A 125 -14.58 -15.19 -3.62
N LEU A 126 -14.71 -13.87 -3.82
CA LEU A 126 -14.33 -12.87 -2.80
C LEU A 126 -15.17 -13.03 -1.54
N ALA A 127 -16.50 -13.16 -1.71
CA ALA A 127 -17.43 -13.34 -0.61
C ALA A 127 -17.09 -14.60 0.20
N ASP A 128 -16.83 -15.71 -0.49
CA ASP A 128 -16.48 -16.98 0.15
C ASP A 128 -15.15 -16.88 0.94
N LYS A 129 -14.11 -16.32 0.31
CA LYS A 129 -12.77 -16.23 0.94
C LYS A 129 -12.73 -15.27 2.12
N LEU A 130 -13.43 -14.14 2.02
CA LEU A 130 -13.53 -13.16 3.10
C LEU A 130 -14.66 -13.47 4.09
N GLN A 131 -15.39 -14.57 3.91
CA GLN A 131 -16.55 -14.97 4.74
C GLN A 131 -17.60 -13.85 4.86
N ILE A 132 -17.88 -13.16 3.76
CA ILE A 132 -18.88 -12.10 3.66
C ILE A 132 -20.15 -12.70 3.06
N ASP A 133 -21.33 -12.38 3.60
CA ASP A 133 -22.58 -12.71 2.91
C ASP A 133 -22.61 -11.96 1.57
N ILE A 134 -22.75 -12.69 0.46
CA ILE A 134 -22.77 -12.12 -0.90
C ILE A 134 -23.78 -10.97 -1.05
N LYS A 135 -24.87 -10.95 -0.28
CA LYS A 135 -25.85 -9.85 -0.27
C LYS A 135 -25.28 -8.53 0.27
N GLN A 136 -24.25 -8.60 1.11
CA GLN A 136 -23.52 -7.43 1.60
C GLN A 136 -22.56 -6.87 0.54
N LEU A 137 -22.21 -7.65 -0.49
CA LEU A 137 -21.38 -7.21 -1.61
C LEU A 137 -22.21 -6.53 -2.72
N ASP A 138 -22.99 -5.52 -2.36
CA ASP A 138 -23.98 -4.84 -3.22
C ASP A 138 -23.42 -3.79 -4.22
N LYS A 139 -22.10 -3.75 -4.34
CA LYS A 139 -21.33 -2.80 -5.18
C LYS A 139 -21.55 -1.33 -4.75
N SER A 140 -21.84 -1.09 -3.47
CA SER A 140 -21.93 0.26 -2.90
C SER A 140 -20.60 0.74 -2.31
N TYR A 141 -20.52 2.01 -1.93
CA TYR A 141 -19.37 2.49 -1.14
C TYR A 141 -19.35 1.90 0.27
N LYS A 142 -20.51 1.56 0.82
CA LYS A 142 -20.61 1.02 2.18
C LYS A 142 -20.09 -0.42 2.24
N SER A 143 -20.31 -1.20 1.19
CA SER A 143 -19.77 -2.55 1.10
C SER A 143 -18.24 -2.57 1.01
N LEU A 144 -17.60 -1.50 0.51
CA LEU A 144 -16.14 -1.36 0.57
C LEU A 144 -15.61 -1.26 2.00
N ASP A 145 -16.38 -0.71 2.96
CA ASP A 145 -15.99 -0.68 4.36
C ASP A 145 -15.90 -2.12 4.92
N ILE A 146 -16.84 -2.98 4.54
CA ILE A 146 -16.87 -4.40 4.90
C ILE A 146 -15.67 -5.13 4.28
N VAL A 147 -15.44 -4.95 2.98
CA VAL A 147 -14.31 -5.57 2.29
C VAL A 147 -12.97 -5.11 2.86
N SER A 148 -12.85 -3.84 3.24
CA SER A 148 -11.63 -3.30 3.86
C SER A 148 -11.31 -4.03 5.17
N ILE A 149 -12.28 -4.09 6.09
CA ILE A 149 -12.12 -4.77 7.39
C ILE A 149 -11.78 -6.25 7.19
N GLN A 150 -12.51 -6.95 6.33
CA GLN A 150 -12.29 -8.38 6.13
C GLN A 150 -10.96 -8.68 5.43
N THR A 151 -10.48 -7.79 4.55
CA THR A 151 -9.16 -7.93 3.92
C THR A 151 -8.03 -7.81 4.94
N GLU A 152 -8.16 -6.93 5.94
CA GLU A 152 -7.18 -6.87 7.04
C GLU A 152 -7.17 -8.14 7.88
N LEU A 153 -8.36 -8.66 8.21
CA LEU A 153 -8.50 -9.91 8.96
C LEU A 153 -7.99 -11.13 8.17
N TYR A 154 -8.04 -11.08 6.84
CA TYR A 154 -7.56 -12.15 5.95
C TYR A 154 -6.03 -12.28 5.89
N ASP A 155 -5.30 -11.27 6.37
CA ASP A 155 -3.86 -11.03 6.14
C ASP A 155 -3.55 -10.43 4.77
N ILE A 156 -2.91 -9.25 4.77
CA ILE A 156 -2.53 -8.49 3.56
C ILE A 156 -1.54 -9.26 2.69
N ASP A 157 -0.61 -10.01 3.29
CA ASP A 157 0.37 -10.79 2.53
C ASP A 157 -0.33 -11.93 1.76
N LYS A 158 -1.35 -12.54 2.37
CA LYS A 158 -2.21 -13.53 1.69
C LYS A 158 -3.13 -12.86 0.67
N ALA A 159 -3.64 -11.67 0.98
CA ALA A 159 -4.55 -10.96 0.09
C ALA A 159 -3.91 -10.68 -1.28
N LEU A 160 -2.63 -10.30 -1.29
CA LEU A 160 -1.86 -10.07 -2.51
C LEU A 160 -1.76 -11.30 -3.42
N THR A 161 -1.63 -12.49 -2.87
CA THR A 161 -1.37 -13.71 -3.66
C THR A 161 -2.64 -14.49 -3.97
N ASP A 162 -3.66 -14.34 -3.13
CA ASP A 162 -4.83 -15.21 -3.17
C ASP A 162 -6.12 -14.52 -3.64
N ILE A 163 -6.30 -13.23 -3.34
CA ILE A 163 -7.53 -12.48 -3.66
C ILE A 163 -7.29 -11.16 -4.41
N TYR A 164 -6.10 -10.97 -5.00
CA TYR A 164 -5.80 -9.73 -5.73
C TYR A 164 -6.81 -9.45 -6.84
N ASP A 165 -7.05 -10.42 -7.73
CA ASP A 165 -8.02 -10.30 -8.82
C ASP A 165 -9.45 -10.10 -8.30
N ASN A 166 -9.81 -10.76 -7.21
CA ASN A 166 -11.10 -10.64 -6.56
C ASN A 166 -11.34 -9.21 -6.06
N LEU A 167 -10.34 -8.61 -5.41
CA LEU A 167 -10.37 -7.22 -4.95
C LEU A 167 -10.42 -6.23 -6.13
N VAL A 168 -9.61 -6.44 -7.18
CA VAL A 168 -9.62 -5.59 -8.39
C VAL A 168 -10.99 -5.61 -9.04
N ALA A 169 -11.59 -6.80 -9.22
CA ALA A 169 -12.92 -6.96 -9.80
C ALA A 169 -13.99 -6.25 -8.96
N TYR A 170 -13.97 -6.44 -7.64
CA TYR A 170 -14.99 -5.85 -6.77
C TYR A 170 -14.90 -4.33 -6.68
N VAL A 171 -13.69 -3.79 -6.45
CA VAL A 171 -13.44 -2.35 -6.45
C VAL A 171 -13.84 -1.73 -7.79
N GLY A 172 -13.49 -2.39 -8.90
CA GLY A 172 -13.86 -1.95 -10.23
C GLY A 172 -15.37 -1.94 -10.46
N GLU A 173 -16.12 -2.94 -9.98
CA GLU A 173 -17.58 -2.95 -10.06
C GLU A 173 -18.24 -1.84 -9.26
N VAL A 174 -17.71 -1.49 -8.07
CA VAL A 174 -18.19 -0.34 -7.29
C VAL A 174 -17.99 0.96 -8.06
N ILE A 175 -16.80 1.15 -8.65
CA ILE A 175 -16.50 2.32 -9.50
C ILE A 175 -17.44 2.34 -10.70
N ARG A 176 -17.50 1.25 -11.48
CA ARG A 176 -18.31 1.10 -12.70
C ARG A 176 -19.76 1.47 -12.44
N LYS A 177 -20.37 0.93 -11.39
CA LYS A 177 -21.75 1.23 -11.00
C LYS A 177 -21.93 2.70 -10.63
N LYS A 178 -20.96 3.30 -9.92
CA LYS A 178 -21.04 4.70 -9.49
C LYS A 178 -20.94 5.69 -10.64
N VAL A 179 -20.05 5.45 -11.58
CA VAL A 179 -19.77 6.38 -12.69
C VAL A 179 -20.51 6.01 -13.98
N ASN A 180 -21.36 4.98 -13.95
CA ASN A 180 -22.02 4.39 -15.11
C ASN A 180 -21.03 4.06 -16.25
N GLY A 181 -19.88 3.50 -15.88
CA GLY A 181 -18.78 3.21 -16.79
C GLY A 181 -18.83 1.81 -17.39
N GLN A 182 -17.79 1.49 -18.15
CA GLN A 182 -17.58 0.18 -18.76
C GLN A 182 -16.15 -0.30 -18.53
N TRP A 183 -15.99 -1.62 -18.35
CA TRP A 183 -14.68 -2.23 -18.30
C TRP A 183 -13.99 -2.16 -19.67
N LYS A 184 -12.73 -1.78 -19.68
CA LYS A 184 -11.85 -1.82 -20.86
C LYS A 184 -10.44 -2.26 -20.46
N ILE A 185 -9.65 -2.68 -21.45
CA ILE A 185 -8.22 -2.95 -21.31
C ILE A 185 -7.47 -1.79 -21.97
N SER A 186 -6.54 -1.18 -21.23
CA SER A 186 -5.66 -0.15 -21.76
C SER A 186 -4.56 -0.82 -22.58
N ILE A 187 -4.39 -0.40 -23.82
CA ILE A 187 -3.33 -0.88 -24.71
C ILE A 187 -2.16 0.13 -24.74
N ASP A 188 -2.42 1.38 -24.37
CA ASP A 188 -1.51 2.51 -24.61
C ASP A 188 -0.64 2.92 -23.40
N TYR A 189 -0.93 2.43 -22.19
CA TYR A 189 -0.23 2.80 -20.95
C TYR A 189 0.64 1.65 -20.43
N ASP A 190 1.86 1.52 -20.95
CA ASP A 190 2.88 0.53 -20.52
C ASP A 190 2.39 -0.93 -20.44
N GLY A 191 1.23 -1.23 -21.05
CA GLY A 191 0.63 -2.52 -21.41
C GLY A 191 -0.76 -2.82 -20.81
N ASP A 192 -1.23 -4.04 -21.08
CA ASP A 192 -2.61 -4.51 -20.91
C ASP A 192 -3.07 -4.53 -19.44
N CYS A 193 -3.74 -3.46 -19.00
CA CYS A 193 -4.32 -3.37 -17.66
C CYS A 193 -5.81 -2.97 -17.68
N PRO A 194 -6.62 -3.48 -16.73
CA PRO A 194 -8.05 -3.21 -16.71
C PRO A 194 -8.35 -1.85 -16.10
N TYR A 195 -9.30 -1.14 -16.70
CA TYR A 195 -9.77 0.16 -16.22
C TYR A 195 -11.27 0.32 -16.47
N ILE A 196 -11.86 1.30 -15.77
CA ILE A 196 -13.24 1.74 -16.01
C ILE A 196 -13.22 2.99 -16.87
N ASP A 197 -13.81 2.88 -18.06
CA ASP A 197 -14.04 3.96 -19.01
C ASP A 197 -15.41 4.61 -18.78
N ILE A 198 -15.48 5.92 -18.98
CA ILE A 198 -16.73 6.70 -18.95
C ILE A 198 -16.99 7.47 -20.25
N GLY A 199 -16.25 7.16 -21.33
CA GLY A 199 -16.39 7.83 -22.62
C GLY A 199 -15.84 9.25 -22.66
N ILE A 200 -15.10 9.67 -21.64
CA ILE A 200 -14.41 10.96 -21.59
C ILE A 200 -12.93 10.71 -21.89
N ASN A 201 -12.41 11.36 -22.92
CA ASN A 201 -11.01 11.24 -23.31
C ASN A 201 -10.07 11.50 -22.14
N ASP A 202 -9.04 10.66 -22.01
CA ASP A 202 -8.01 10.70 -20.96
C ASP A 202 -8.52 10.51 -19.52
N VAL A 203 -9.77 10.05 -19.34
CA VAL A 203 -10.31 9.71 -18.02
C VAL A 203 -10.40 8.19 -17.91
N MET A 204 -9.51 7.63 -17.09
CA MET A 204 -9.46 6.21 -16.78
C MET A 204 -9.44 6.06 -15.27
N TYR A 205 -10.38 5.30 -14.71
CA TYR A 205 -10.31 4.88 -13.32
C TYR A 205 -9.63 3.52 -13.28
N MET A 206 -8.58 3.39 -12.48
CA MET A 206 -7.76 2.19 -12.45
C MET A 206 -7.93 1.46 -11.11
N PRO A 207 -8.79 0.42 -11.04
CA PRO A 207 -8.99 -0.32 -9.79
C PRO A 207 -7.69 -0.93 -9.24
N ILE A 208 -6.73 -1.25 -10.11
CA ILE A 208 -5.41 -1.76 -9.73
C ILE A 208 -4.61 -0.76 -8.89
N ASN A 209 -4.76 0.56 -9.10
CA ASN A 209 -4.09 1.58 -8.28
C ASN A 209 -4.62 1.51 -6.84
N ILE A 210 -5.93 1.45 -6.71
CA ILE A 210 -6.61 1.39 -5.41
C ILE A 210 -6.21 0.12 -4.65
N VAL A 211 -6.23 -1.04 -5.31
CA VAL A 211 -5.85 -2.31 -4.67
C VAL A 211 -4.38 -2.31 -4.30
N TRP A 212 -3.49 -1.88 -5.20
CA TRP A 212 -2.05 -1.81 -4.94
C TRP A 212 -1.72 -0.92 -3.74
N GLU A 213 -2.25 0.32 -3.70
CA GLU A 213 -2.02 1.26 -2.61
C GLU A 213 -2.50 0.72 -1.25
N ASN A 214 -3.65 0.06 -1.22
CA ASN A 214 -4.22 -0.48 0.03
C ASN A 214 -3.51 -1.73 0.53
N LEU A 215 -2.99 -2.57 -0.37
CA LEU A 215 -2.31 -3.80 0.01
C LEU A 215 -0.82 -3.60 0.34
N GLN A 216 -0.33 -2.36 0.42
CA GLN A 216 1.04 -2.08 0.89
C GLN A 216 1.24 -2.48 2.35
N GLY A 217 0.19 -2.44 3.18
CA GLY A 217 0.20 -2.93 4.55
C GLY A 217 0.86 -2.02 5.60
N LEU A 218 1.17 -0.78 5.25
CA LEU A 218 1.70 0.23 6.18
C LEU A 218 0.60 0.93 6.97
N ASP A 219 -0.48 1.32 6.30
CA ASP A 219 -1.68 1.88 6.90
C ASP A 219 -2.82 0.86 6.87
N ALA A 220 -3.90 1.18 7.56
CA ALA A 220 -5.12 0.39 7.50
C ALA A 220 -5.71 0.38 6.08
N VAL A 221 -6.27 -0.76 5.67
CA VAL A 221 -6.99 -0.90 4.40
C VAL A 221 -8.25 -0.04 4.46
N ASP A 222 -8.42 0.81 3.45
CA ASP A 222 -9.58 1.71 3.31
C ASP A 222 -9.89 1.92 1.83
N PHE A 223 -10.53 0.91 1.23
CA PHE A 223 -10.91 0.94 -0.17
C PHE A 223 -11.88 2.09 -0.47
N ARG A 224 -12.77 2.43 0.48
CA ARG A 224 -13.74 3.51 0.29
C ARG A 224 -13.04 4.86 0.11
N LYS A 225 -12.07 5.17 0.98
CA LYS A 225 -11.25 6.39 0.88
C LYS A 225 -10.41 6.39 -0.39
N SER A 226 -9.80 5.26 -0.75
CA SER A 226 -8.97 5.18 -1.96
C SER A 226 -9.77 5.32 -3.25
N VAL A 227 -10.98 4.75 -3.34
CA VAL A 227 -11.89 5.03 -4.47
C VAL A 227 -12.23 6.52 -4.53
N GLY A 228 -12.49 7.16 -3.39
CA GLY A 228 -12.72 8.61 -3.33
C GLY A 228 -11.49 9.43 -3.75
N ASN A 229 -10.27 8.98 -3.44
CA ASN A 229 -9.03 9.60 -3.88
C ASN A 229 -8.84 9.47 -5.40
N GLU A 230 -9.06 8.27 -5.95
CA GLU A 230 -8.96 8.01 -7.40
C GLU A 230 -9.92 8.93 -8.16
N ALA A 231 -11.19 9.01 -7.72
CA ALA A 231 -12.18 9.88 -8.35
C ALA A 231 -11.77 11.37 -8.35
N ARG A 232 -11.17 11.84 -7.24
CA ARG A 232 -10.61 13.20 -7.18
C ARG A 232 -9.44 13.38 -8.13
N GLN A 233 -8.49 12.44 -8.14
CA GLN A 233 -7.30 12.53 -9.01
C GLN A 233 -7.69 12.59 -10.48
N VAL A 234 -8.60 11.71 -10.90
CA VAL A 234 -9.14 11.68 -12.26
C VAL A 234 -9.82 13.01 -12.60
N GLY A 235 -10.67 13.53 -11.72
CA GLY A 235 -11.30 14.84 -11.90
C GLY A 235 -10.31 16.00 -12.02
N PHE A 236 -9.24 16.01 -11.20
CA PHE A 236 -8.18 17.02 -11.27
C PHE A 236 -7.38 16.95 -12.58
N ARG A 237 -7.05 15.74 -13.06
CA ARG A 237 -6.33 15.55 -14.33
C ARG A 237 -7.15 16.08 -15.51
N HIS A 238 -8.45 15.81 -15.52
CA HIS A 238 -9.36 16.33 -16.54
C HIS A 238 -9.45 17.87 -16.52
N GLY A 239 -9.63 18.48 -15.34
CA GLY A 239 -9.71 19.94 -15.19
C GLY A 239 -8.45 20.69 -15.59
N LYS A 240 -7.25 20.13 -15.34
CA LYS A 240 -5.98 20.72 -15.79
C LYS A 240 -5.83 20.70 -17.32
N LYS A 241 -6.27 19.63 -17.99
CA LYS A 241 -6.17 19.51 -19.46
C LYS A 241 -7.13 20.43 -20.19
N ILE A 242 -8.35 20.66 -19.67
CA ILE A 242 -9.27 21.66 -20.23
C ILE A 242 -8.59 23.04 -20.25
N LYS A 243 -8.02 23.47 -19.11
CA LYS A 243 -7.32 24.75 -19.02
C LYS A 243 -6.11 24.86 -19.95
N GLN A 244 -5.41 23.76 -20.25
CA GLN A 244 -4.28 23.78 -21.20
C GLN A 244 -4.74 23.84 -22.67
N LYS A 245 -5.93 23.31 -23.00
CA LYS A 245 -6.52 23.42 -24.34
C LYS A 245 -7.14 24.79 -24.60
N GLU A 246 -7.64 25.48 -23.58
CA GLU A 246 -8.19 26.85 -23.68
C GLU A 246 -7.12 27.94 -23.85
N ILE A 247 -5.83 27.61 -23.64
CA ILE A 247 -4.69 28.54 -23.73
C ILE A 247 -3.93 28.37 -25.07
N ARG A 248 -4.41 27.53 -25.99
CA ARG A 248 -3.84 27.33 -27.33
C ARG A 248 -4.83 27.75 -28.40
#